data_AF-A0A397IPL4-F1
#
_entry.id   AF-A0A397IPL4-F1
#
_cell.length_a   1.000
_cell.length_b   1.000
_cell.length_c   1.000
_cell.angle_alpha   90.00
_cell.angle_beta   90.00
_cell.angle_gamma   90.00
#
_symmetry.space_group_name_H-M   'P 1'
#
loop_
_entity.id
_entity.type
_entity.pdbx_description
1 polymer ?
#
loop_
_entity_poly.entity_id
_entity_poly.type
_entity_poly.pdbx_seq_one_letter_code
_entity_poly.pdbx_strand_id
1 'polypeptide(L)'
;MYPISHPSRKIDVVIGFDCSSNAVDHKNFDISQDKFCARRGFNRIMRDETNKYCEVLDYIPNGKTDDERLTPAQKQFVLCLLQYLPNDKVDPTFEPATADFATLNKFSYSTENVDLMIKLAKQNWKDGEEKVKEIVIDTWKKKKDARLNGTVFP
;
A
#
# COMPACT_ATOMS: atom_id res chain seq x y z
N MET A 1 -2.24 -7.94 5.02
CA MET A 1 -2.23 -6.88 6.05
C MET A 1 -2.37 -7.37 7.50
N TYR A 2 -2.66 -8.65 7.77
CA TYR A 2 -2.92 -9.16 9.12
C TYR A 2 -1.83 -8.84 10.18
N PRO A 3 -0.52 -9.10 9.94
CA PRO A 3 0.50 -8.81 10.95
C PRO A 3 0.62 -7.31 11.28
N ILE A 4 0.32 -6.46 10.30
CA ILE A 4 0.37 -4.99 10.42
C ILE A 4 -0.75 -4.50 11.35
N SER A 5 -1.94 -5.08 11.23
CA SER A 5 -3.12 -4.73 12.04
C SER A 5 -3.13 -5.31 13.46
N HIS A 6 -2.05 -5.96 13.89
CA HIS A 6 -1.98 -6.53 15.22
C HIS A 6 -1.87 -5.40 16.27
N PRO A 7 -2.70 -5.37 17.32
CA PRO A 7 -2.76 -4.24 18.25
C PRO A 7 -1.43 -3.85 18.90
N SER A 8 -0.56 -4.83 19.18
CA SER A 8 0.75 -4.57 19.79
C SER A 8 1.75 -3.85 18.88
N ARG A 9 1.53 -3.86 17.55
CA ARG A 9 2.48 -3.29 16.58
C ARG A 9 2.42 -1.77 16.52
N LYS A 10 1.28 -1.16 16.90
CA LYS A 10 1.08 0.29 16.96
C LYS A 10 1.54 1.03 15.67
N ILE A 11 1.25 0.45 14.50
CA ILE A 11 1.62 1.02 13.20
C ILE A 11 0.73 2.21 12.87
N ASP A 12 1.34 3.31 12.41
CA ASP A 12 0.62 4.52 11.97
C ASP A 12 0.61 4.68 10.43
N VAL A 13 1.70 4.26 9.77
CA VAL A 13 1.86 4.32 8.30
C VAL A 13 2.39 3.00 7.78
N VAL A 14 1.84 2.55 6.66
CA VAL A 14 2.26 1.38 5.89
C VAL A 14 2.67 1.85 4.51
N ILE A 15 3.88 1.50 4.10
CA ILE A 15 4.32 1.66 2.71
C ILE A 15 4.22 0.28 2.07
N GLY A 16 3.18 0.08 1.28
CA GLY A 16 2.88 -1.19 0.63
C GLY A 16 3.40 -1.20 -0.80
N PHE A 17 4.09 -2.27 -1.18
CA PHE A 17 4.48 -2.52 -2.56
C PHE A 17 3.64 -3.68 -3.09
N ASP A 18 2.93 -3.47 -4.20
CA ASP A 18 2.13 -4.49 -4.86
C ASP A 18 2.75 -4.88 -6.20
N CYS A 19 3.19 -6.13 -6.30
CA CYS A 19 3.74 -6.74 -7.51
C CYS A 19 2.80 -7.78 -8.11
N SER A 20 1.49 -7.69 -7.84
CA SER A 20 0.50 -8.62 -8.34
C SER A 20 0.43 -8.56 -9.87
N SER A 21 0.34 -9.72 -10.52
CA SER A 21 0.17 -9.82 -11.98
C SER A 21 -1.16 -9.25 -12.48
N ASN A 22 -2.08 -8.91 -11.58
CA ASN A 22 -3.39 -8.34 -11.89
C ASN A 22 -3.51 -6.87 -11.45
N ALA A 23 -2.39 -6.17 -11.21
CA ALA A 23 -2.38 -4.78 -10.74
C ALA A 23 -2.97 -3.76 -11.75
N VAL A 24 -3.22 -4.19 -13.00
CA VAL A 24 -3.90 -3.38 -14.02
C VAL A 24 -5.38 -3.16 -13.72
N ASP A 25 -6.02 -4.06 -12.96
CA ASP A 25 -7.41 -3.93 -12.51
C ASP A 25 -7.48 -3.89 -10.98
N HIS A 26 -7.77 -2.70 -10.46
CA HIS A 26 -7.86 -2.41 -9.02
C HIS A 26 -8.96 -3.23 -8.32
N LYS A 27 -9.91 -3.83 -9.05
CA LYS A 27 -11.00 -4.64 -8.51
C LYS A 27 -10.54 -5.78 -7.61
N ASN A 28 -9.46 -6.48 -7.98
CA ASN A 28 -8.95 -7.60 -7.17
C ASN A 28 -8.36 -7.13 -5.84
N PHE A 29 -7.69 -5.98 -5.88
CA PHE A 29 -7.21 -5.31 -4.67
C PHE A 29 -8.40 -4.94 -3.79
N ASP A 30 -9.42 -4.30 -4.34
CA ASP A 30 -10.62 -3.90 -3.58
C ASP A 30 -11.34 -5.07 -2.93
N ILE A 31 -11.61 -6.14 -3.69
CA ILE A 31 -12.23 -7.36 -3.14
C ILE A 31 -11.40 -7.94 -1.98
N SER A 32 -10.07 -7.94 -2.12
CA SER A 32 -9.17 -8.48 -1.10
C SER A 32 -9.11 -7.60 0.14
N GLN A 33 -9.08 -6.27 -0.05
CA GLN A 33 -9.07 -5.31 1.05
C GLN A 33 -10.42 -5.24 1.76
N ASP A 34 -11.54 -5.30 1.05
CA ASP A 34 -12.86 -5.29 1.66
C ASP A 34 -13.08 -6.52 2.54
N LYS A 35 -12.65 -7.70 2.08
CA LYS A 35 -12.63 -8.92 2.92
C LYS A 35 -11.73 -8.76 4.15
N PHE A 36 -10.57 -8.14 3.99
CA PHE A 36 -9.67 -7.86 5.12
C PHE A 36 -10.31 -6.88 6.11
N CYS A 37 -10.91 -5.79 5.62
CA CYS A 37 -11.59 -4.77 6.40
C CYS A 37 -12.78 -5.34 7.18
N ALA A 38 -13.62 -6.15 6.53
CA ALA A 38 -14.75 -6.85 7.16
C ALA A 38 -14.28 -7.79 8.29
N ARG A 39 -13.26 -8.61 8.02
CA ARG A 39 -12.71 -9.57 9.01
C ARG A 39 -11.91 -8.92 10.14
N ARG A 40 -11.36 -7.73 9.93
CA ARG A 40 -10.55 -7.04 10.95
C ARG A 40 -11.27 -5.88 11.62
N GLY A 41 -12.37 -5.39 11.07
CA GLY A 41 -13.07 -4.25 11.64
C GLY A 41 -12.50 -2.90 11.25
N PHE A 42 -12.20 -2.71 9.97
CA PHE A 42 -11.80 -1.41 9.43
C PHE A 42 -12.87 -0.87 8.48
N ASN A 43 -13.07 0.44 8.50
CA ASN A 43 -13.57 1.19 7.36
C ASN A 43 -12.35 1.63 6.54
N ARG A 44 -12.39 1.40 5.23
CA ARG A 44 -11.36 1.84 4.28
C ARG A 44 -11.85 3.08 3.54
N ILE A 45 -11.04 4.14 3.49
CA ILE A 45 -11.37 5.37 2.78
C ILE A 45 -10.24 5.69 1.81
N MET A 46 -10.56 5.90 0.54
CA MET A 46 -9.60 6.45 -0.42
C MET A 46 -9.36 7.92 -0.07
N ARG A 47 -8.13 8.26 0.30
CA ARG A 47 -7.74 9.62 0.66
C ARG A 47 -7.21 10.39 -0.55
N ASP A 48 -6.37 9.76 -1.36
CA ASP A 48 -5.73 10.39 -2.51
C ASP A 48 -5.37 9.33 -3.56
N GLU A 49 -5.91 9.50 -4.78
CA GLU A 49 -5.65 8.67 -5.95
C GLU A 49 -5.04 9.50 -7.12
N THR A 50 -4.68 10.76 -6.86
CA THR A 50 -4.18 11.67 -7.90
C THR A 50 -2.85 11.21 -8.49
N ASN A 51 -2.09 10.43 -7.74
CA ASN A 51 -0.85 9.82 -8.16
C ASN A 51 -1.00 8.30 -8.25
N LYS A 52 -1.15 7.77 -9.47
CA LYS A 52 -1.28 6.32 -9.71
C LYS A 52 -0.09 5.48 -9.21
N TYR A 53 1.08 6.09 -8.98
CA TYR A 53 2.25 5.39 -8.44
C TYR A 53 2.31 5.39 -6.91
N CYS A 54 1.40 6.10 -6.24
CA CYS A 54 1.21 6.09 -4.79
C CYS A 54 -0.22 6.49 -4.43
N GLU A 55 -1.11 5.51 -4.29
CA GLU A 55 -2.46 5.73 -3.75
C GLU A 55 -2.43 5.76 -2.22
N VAL A 56 -3.26 6.59 -1.61
CA VAL A 56 -3.32 6.74 -0.16
C VAL A 56 -4.68 6.32 0.36
N LEU A 57 -4.68 5.34 1.27
CA LEU A 57 -5.90 4.78 1.86
C LEU A 57 -5.84 4.85 3.38
N ASP A 58 -6.93 5.27 4.00
CA ASP A 58 -7.10 5.25 5.45
C ASP A 58 -7.82 3.98 5.89
N TYR A 59 -7.25 3.31 6.89
CA TYR A 59 -7.86 2.18 7.57
C TYR A 59 -8.24 2.60 8.98
N ILE A 60 -9.54 2.83 9.20
CA ILE A 60 -10.08 3.37 10.45
C ILE A 60 -10.84 2.27 11.18
N PRO A 61 -10.47 1.91 12.44
CA PRO A 61 -11.21 0.95 13.23
C PRO A 61 -12.69 1.30 13.35
N ASN A 62 -13.58 0.32 13.11
CA ASN A 62 -15.04 0.50 13.23
C ASN A 62 -15.64 -0.25 14.42
N GLY A 63 -14.82 -0.96 15.20
CA GLY A 63 -15.22 -1.69 16.41
C GLY A 63 -16.03 -2.97 16.18
N LYS A 64 -16.23 -3.39 14.93
CA LYS A 64 -16.99 -4.60 14.55
C LYS A 64 -16.08 -5.60 13.84
N THR A 65 -16.42 -6.88 13.82
CA THR A 65 -15.66 -7.90 13.08
C THR A 65 -16.63 -8.96 12.57
N ASP A 66 -16.43 -9.41 11.34
CA ASP A 66 -17.19 -10.54 10.78
C ASP A 66 -16.58 -11.90 11.15
N ASP A 67 -15.43 -11.90 11.85
CA ASP A 67 -14.77 -13.09 12.35
C ASP A 67 -14.75 -13.05 13.89
N GLU A 68 -15.61 -13.82 14.53
CA GLU A 68 -15.76 -13.89 16.00
C GLU A 68 -14.49 -14.33 16.73
N ARG A 69 -13.53 -14.96 16.00
CA ARG A 69 -12.25 -15.41 16.56
C ARG A 69 -11.21 -14.29 16.62
N LEU A 70 -11.49 -13.14 16.03
CA LEU A 70 -10.57 -12.02 15.92
C LEU A 70 -11.06 -10.84 16.75
N THR A 71 -10.18 -10.22 17.52
CA THR A 71 -10.48 -8.91 18.11
C THR A 71 -10.54 -7.86 17.00
N PRO A 72 -11.58 -6.99 16.95
CA PRO A 72 -11.61 -5.87 16.02
C PRO A 72 -10.35 -5.02 16.08
N ALA A 73 -10.05 -4.33 14.99
CA ALA A 73 -8.97 -3.39 14.90
C ALA A 73 -9.07 -2.36 16.03
N GLN A 74 -7.92 -1.97 16.57
CA GLN A 74 -7.86 -1.04 17.70
C GLN A 74 -7.12 0.26 17.35
N LYS A 75 -6.36 0.26 16.25
CA LYS A 75 -5.55 1.40 15.85
C LYS A 75 -5.69 1.65 14.36
N GLN A 76 -5.90 2.90 14.00
CA GLN A 76 -5.90 3.32 12.60
C GLN A 76 -4.49 3.36 12.03
N PHE A 77 -4.40 3.20 10.72
CA PHE A 77 -3.17 3.46 9.98
C PHE A 77 -3.49 3.96 8.58
N VAL A 78 -2.51 4.62 7.97
CA VAL A 78 -2.56 5.05 6.57
C VAL A 78 -1.74 4.07 5.73
N LEU A 79 -2.26 3.63 4.60
CA LEU A 79 -1.55 2.86 3.59
C LEU A 79 -1.18 3.78 2.43
N CYS A 80 0.11 3.90 2.14
CA CYS A 80 0.62 4.36 0.86
C CYS A 80 0.86 3.12 -0.01
N LEU A 81 0.03 2.91 -1.02
CA LEU A 81 0.10 1.76 -1.93
C LEU A 81 0.86 2.15 -3.20
N LEU A 82 2.00 1.50 -3.41
CA LEU A 82 2.81 1.62 -4.62
C LEU A 82 2.66 0.34 -5.44
N GLN A 83 1.94 0.46 -6.55
CA GLN A 83 1.72 -0.64 -7.47
C GLN A 83 2.85 -0.71 -8.51
N TYR A 84 3.22 -1.92 -8.91
CA TYR A 84 4.23 -2.16 -9.93
C TYR A 84 3.64 -2.00 -11.35
N LEU A 85 3.39 -0.73 -11.72
CA LEU A 85 2.72 -0.33 -12.95
C LEU A 85 3.71 0.01 -14.09
N PRO A 86 3.25 0.03 -15.36
CA PRO A 86 4.03 0.58 -16.47
C PRO A 86 4.40 2.05 -16.26
N ASN A 87 5.54 2.45 -16.84
CA ASN A 87 6.01 3.83 -16.80
C ASN A 87 6.74 4.22 -18.08
N ASP A 88 6.15 5.14 -18.84
CA ASP A 88 6.65 5.61 -20.13
C ASP A 88 8.05 6.26 -20.06
N LYS A 89 8.48 6.69 -18.87
CA LYS A 89 9.85 7.24 -18.65
C LYS A 89 10.93 6.15 -18.69
N VAL A 90 10.55 4.89 -18.59
CA VAL A 90 11.46 3.73 -18.61
C VAL A 90 11.34 3.00 -19.93
N ASP A 91 10.15 2.50 -20.24
CA ASP A 91 9.83 1.83 -21.50
C ASP A 91 8.31 1.87 -21.72
N PRO A 92 7.82 2.53 -22.79
CA PRO A 92 6.38 2.67 -23.06
C PRO A 92 5.72 1.36 -23.53
N THR A 93 6.50 0.33 -23.86
CA THR A 93 6.01 -0.97 -24.33
C THR A 93 6.06 -2.05 -23.26
N PHE A 94 6.73 -1.78 -22.14
CA PHE A 94 6.87 -2.74 -21.06
C PHE A 94 5.68 -2.68 -20.09
N GLU A 95 4.84 -3.72 -20.15
CA GLU A 95 3.76 -3.97 -19.19
C GLU A 95 4.17 -5.13 -18.26
N PRO A 96 4.57 -4.86 -16.99
CA PRO A 96 5.00 -5.90 -16.07
C PRO A 96 3.97 -6.99 -15.82
N ALA A 97 2.68 -6.62 -15.82
CA ALA A 97 1.60 -7.55 -15.53
C ALA A 97 1.44 -8.66 -16.59
N THR A 98 1.90 -8.41 -17.82
CA THR A 98 1.69 -9.31 -18.97
C THR A 98 3.00 -9.79 -19.61
N ALA A 99 4.15 -9.23 -19.24
CA ALA A 99 5.43 -9.65 -19.79
C ALA A 99 5.77 -11.10 -19.44
N ASP A 100 6.10 -11.92 -20.44
CA ASP A 100 6.39 -13.36 -20.29
C ASP A 100 7.45 -13.68 -19.23
N PHE A 101 8.47 -12.81 -19.12
CA PHE A 101 9.54 -12.98 -18.16
C PHE A 101 9.19 -12.50 -16.74
N ALA A 102 8.09 -11.78 -16.55
CA ALA A 102 7.63 -11.27 -15.25
C ALA A 102 6.50 -12.14 -14.64
N THR A 103 6.28 -13.34 -15.19
CA THR A 103 5.27 -14.28 -14.69
C THR A 103 5.73 -15.03 -13.44
N LEU A 104 4.78 -15.43 -12.59
CA LEU A 104 5.02 -16.20 -11.35
C LEU A 104 5.85 -17.49 -11.54
N ASN A 105 5.83 -18.06 -12.75
CA ASN A 105 6.51 -19.32 -13.05
C ASN A 105 7.89 -19.13 -13.67
N LYS A 106 8.39 -17.87 -13.76
CA LYS A 106 9.72 -17.57 -14.28
C LYS A 106 10.74 -17.47 -13.15
N PHE A 107 11.71 -18.40 -13.15
CA PHE A 107 12.81 -18.45 -12.18
C PHE A 107 14.19 -18.19 -12.80
N SER A 108 14.23 -17.81 -14.08
CA SER A 108 15.47 -17.51 -14.80
C SER A 108 15.30 -16.21 -15.56
N TYR A 109 16.20 -15.28 -15.31
CA TYR A 109 16.17 -13.94 -15.87
C TYR A 109 17.50 -13.64 -16.54
N SER A 110 17.47 -12.98 -17.69
CA SER A 110 18.68 -12.35 -18.21
C SER A 110 18.99 -11.10 -17.40
N THR A 111 20.24 -10.63 -17.46
CA THR A 111 20.66 -9.39 -16.81
C THR A 111 19.81 -8.20 -17.26
N GLU A 112 19.48 -8.16 -18.56
CA GLU A 112 18.67 -7.08 -19.15
C GLU A 112 17.25 -7.05 -18.57
N ASN A 113 16.63 -8.22 -18.37
CA ASN A 113 15.31 -8.32 -17.75
C ASN A 113 15.34 -7.82 -16.30
N VAL A 114 16.36 -8.22 -15.54
CA VAL A 114 16.54 -7.75 -14.15
C VAL A 114 16.75 -6.24 -14.10
N ASP A 115 17.63 -5.72 -14.96
CA ASP A 115 17.93 -4.28 -15.03
C ASP A 115 16.71 -3.46 -15.41
N LEU A 116 15.92 -3.92 -16.39
CA LEU A 116 14.67 -3.27 -16.79
C LEU A 116 13.68 -3.22 -15.63
N MET A 117 13.47 -4.35 -14.93
CA MET A 117 12.54 -4.40 -13.80
C MET A 117 12.96 -3.47 -12.65
N ILE A 118 14.25 -3.43 -12.34
CA ILE A 118 14.81 -2.54 -11.30
C ILE A 118 14.66 -1.07 -11.70
N LYS A 119 14.94 -0.73 -12.96
CA LYS A 119 14.77 0.64 -13.49
C LYS A 119 13.32 1.08 -13.35
N LEU A 120 12.37 0.21 -13.71
CA LEU A 120 10.94 0.49 -13.56
C LEU A 120 10.56 0.72 -12.09
N ALA A 121 10.96 -0.18 -11.18
CA ALA A 121 10.64 -0.05 -9.75
C ALA A 121 11.17 1.27 -9.17
N LYS A 122 12.41 1.65 -9.51
CA LYS A 122 13.02 2.92 -9.10
C LYS A 122 12.27 4.13 -9.65
N GLN A 123 11.84 4.08 -10.91
CA GLN A 123 11.13 5.20 -11.53
C GLN A 123 9.71 5.36 -10.97
N ASN A 124 8.99 4.27 -10.70
CA ASN A 124 7.70 4.30 -10.02
C ASN A 124 7.82 4.86 -8.61
N TRP A 125 8.83 4.41 -7.84
CA TRP A 125 9.13 5.00 -6.54
C TRP A 125 9.40 6.50 -6.65
N LYS A 126 10.26 6.92 -7.58
CA LYS A 126 10.60 8.34 -7.78
C LYS A 126 9.36 9.18 -8.11
N ASP A 127 8.41 8.63 -8.85
CA ASP A 127 7.17 9.33 -9.19
C ASP A 127 6.15 9.33 -8.05
N GLY A 128 6.25 8.42 -7.07
CA GLY A 128 5.39 8.34 -5.88
C GLY A 128 5.98 8.88 -4.58
N GLU A 129 7.30 9.08 -4.47
CA GLU A 129 7.99 9.27 -3.19
C GLU A 129 7.60 10.55 -2.46
N GLU A 130 7.28 11.63 -3.17
CA GLU A 130 6.85 12.89 -2.56
C GLU A 130 5.55 12.68 -1.77
N LYS A 131 4.60 11.92 -2.32
CA LYS A 131 3.35 11.58 -1.63
C LYS A 131 3.61 10.77 -0.36
N VAL A 132 4.54 9.80 -0.41
CA VAL A 132 4.94 9.03 0.76
C VAL A 132 5.56 9.94 1.84
N LYS A 133 6.47 10.85 1.45
CA LYS A 133 7.10 11.81 2.36
C LYS A 133 6.06 12.71 3.03
N GLU A 134 5.10 13.23 2.26
CA GLU A 134 3.99 14.05 2.77
C GLU A 134 3.22 13.31 3.88
N ILE A 135 2.82 12.07 3.64
CA ILE A 135 2.06 11.26 4.61
C ILE A 135 2.87 10.95 5.88
N VAL A 136 4.15 10.63 5.73
CA VAL A 136 5.04 10.39 6.88
C VAL A 136 5.20 11.67 7.71
N ILE A 137 5.44 12.81 7.07
CA ILE A 137 5.62 14.10 7.75
C ILE A 137 4.31 14.52 8.43
N ASP A 138 3.17 14.41 7.76
CA ASP A 138 1.84 14.70 8.33
C ASP A 138 1.56 13.84 9.57
N THR A 139 1.79 12.53 9.47
CA THR A 139 1.60 11.61 10.60
C THR A 139 2.52 11.96 11.76
N TRP A 140 3.79 12.27 11.49
CA TRP A 140 4.73 12.71 12.51
C TRP A 140 4.30 14.01 13.20
N LYS A 141 3.83 15.02 12.43
CA LYS A 141 3.32 16.29 12.99
C LYS A 141 2.16 16.03 13.95
N LYS A 142 1.16 15.25 13.51
CA LYS A 142 0.01 14.89 14.34
C LYS A 142 0.41 14.14 15.62
N LYS A 143 1.38 13.21 15.54
CA LYS A 143 1.92 12.52 16.72
C LYS A 143 2.67 13.45 17.68
N LYS A 144 3.46 14.38 17.12
CA LYS A 144 4.17 15.39 17.91
C LYS A 144 3.17 16.28 18.64
N ASP A 145 2.14 16.77 17.94
CA ASP A 145 1.13 17.65 18.51
C ASP A 145 0.33 16.94 19.61
N ALA A 146 -0.04 15.68 19.41
CA ALA A 146 -0.72 14.88 20.44
C ALA A 146 0.12 14.77 21.72
N ARG A 147 1.43 14.51 21.59
CA ARG A 147 2.36 14.48 22.72
C ARG A 147 2.48 15.83 23.43
N LEU A 148 2.56 16.93 22.68
CA LEU A 148 2.70 18.27 23.25
C LEU A 148 1.43 18.74 23.97
N ASN A 149 0.27 18.33 23.48
CA ASN A 149 -1.03 18.74 24.02
C ASN A 149 -1.62 17.72 25.01
N GLY A 150 -0.93 16.61 25.29
CA GLY A 150 -1.40 15.56 26.18
C GLY A 150 -2.62 14.78 25.64
N THR A 151 -2.86 14.81 24.33
CA THR A 151 -3.94 14.05 23.69
C THR A 151 -3.43 12.71 23.15
N VAL A 152 -4.35 11.78 22.89
CA VAL A 152 -4.01 10.47 22.32
C VAL A 152 -3.95 10.60 20.81
N PHE A 153 -2.83 10.21 20.20
CA PHE A 153 -2.76 10.05 18.75
C PHE A 153 -3.58 8.81 18.35
N PRO A 154 -4.54 8.95 17.43
CA PRO A 154 -5.45 7.86 17.07
C PRO A 154 -4.76 6.63 16.46
#